data_AF-A0A0Q3JKI4-F1
#
_entry.id   AF-A0A0Q3JKI4-F1
#
_cell.length_a   1.000
_cell.length_b   1.000
_cell.length_c   1.000
_cell.angle_alpha   90.00
_cell.angle_beta   90.00
_cell.angle_gamma   90.00
#
_symmetry.space_group_name_H-M   'P 1'
#
loop_
_entity.id
_entity.type
_entity.pdbx_description
1 polymer ?
#
loop_
_entity_poly.entity_id
_entity_poly.type
_entity_poly.pdbx_seq_one_letter_code
_entity_poly.pdbx_strand_id
1 'polypeptide(L)' 'MATERLHLTFGPLPLINCTSCGFRRVKRYTSSTEENKDRDFVKCINHGPKFEGCDFWYWIDEYANFAT' A
#
# COMPACT_ATOMS: atom_id res chain seq x y z
N MET A 1 10.10 -14.27 9.43
CA MET A 1 10.89 -13.41 10.34
C MET A 1 11.12 -11.97 9.82
N ALA A 2 11.03 -11.70 8.51
CA ALA A 2 11.14 -10.33 7.96
C ALA A 2 9.79 -9.56 7.96
N THR A 3 8.69 -10.24 7.63
CA THR A 3 7.32 -9.73 7.59
C THR A 3 6.84 -9.14 8.93
N GLU A 4 7.15 -9.83 10.03
CA GLU A 4 6.85 -9.36 11.39
C GLU A 4 7.66 -8.10 11.75
N ARG A 5 8.93 -8.02 11.33
CA ARG A 5 9.76 -6.83 11.58
C ARG A 5 9.25 -5.61 10.82
N LEU A 6 8.86 -5.74 9.55
CA LEU A 6 8.27 -4.63 8.78
C LEU A 6 6.90 -4.18 9.33
N HIS A 7 6.06 -5.11 9.80
CA HIS A 7 4.82 -4.78 10.49
C HIS A 7 5.06 -3.99 11.77
N LEU A 8 6.14 -4.26 12.50
CA LEU A 8 6.51 -3.51 13.71
C LEU A 8 7.12 -2.14 13.38
N THR A 9 7.98 -2.03 12.36
CA THR A 9 8.61 -0.75 11.97
C THR A 9 7.60 0.28 11.48
N PHE A 10 6.65 -0.16 10.65
CA PHE A 10 5.63 0.72 10.09
C PHE A 10 4.29 0.65 10.82
N GLY A 11 4.16 -0.14 11.90
CA GLY A 11 2.99 -0.15 12.79
C GLY A 11 1.62 -0.02 12.09
N PRO A 12 0.61 0.58 12.74
CA PRO A 12 -0.59 1.04 12.08
C PRO A 12 -0.36 2.41 11.44
N LEU A 13 0.24 2.46 10.24
CA LEU A 13 0.23 3.68 9.43
C LEU A 13 -1.22 4.09 9.12
N PRO A 14 -1.55 5.40 9.13
CA PRO A 14 -2.88 5.87 8.79
C PRO A 14 -3.18 5.51 7.33
N LEU A 15 -4.22 4.70 7.10
CA LEU A 15 -4.72 4.41 5.75
C LEU A 15 -5.73 5.49 5.34
N ILE A 16 -5.24 6.49 4.62
CA ILE A 16 -5.99 7.69 4.22
C ILE A 16 -6.91 7.41 3.02
N ASN A 17 -7.67 8.42 2.62
CA ASN A 17 -8.34 8.40 1.33
C ASN A 17 -7.28 8.48 0.22
N CYS A 18 -7.47 7.66 -0.81
CA CYS A 18 -6.65 7.69 -2.01
C CYS A 18 -6.68 9.10 -2.61
N THR A 19 -5.53 9.74 -2.69
CA THR A 19 -5.40 11.11 -3.19
C THR A 19 -5.55 11.20 -4.71
N SER A 20 -5.30 10.12 -5.45
CA SER A 20 -5.50 10.10 -6.91
C SER A 20 -6.96 10.07 -7.32
N CYS A 21 -7.81 9.32 -6.62
CA CYS A 21 -9.24 9.28 -6.93
C CYS A 21 -10.09 10.17 -6.02
N GLY A 22 -9.60 10.55 -4.84
CA GLY A 22 -10.23 11.51 -3.92
C GLY A 22 -11.33 10.96 -3.02
N PHE A 23 -11.94 9.80 -3.33
CA PHE A 23 -13.11 9.30 -2.60
C PHE A 23 -13.01 7.88 -2.07
N ARG A 24 -12.08 7.05 -2.56
CA ARG A 24 -11.92 5.66 -2.08
C ARG A 24 -10.79 5.55 -1.06
N ARG A 25 -10.87 4.58 -0.15
CA ARG A 25 -9.77 4.30 0.78
C ARG A 25 -8.63 3.54 0.11
N VAL A 26 -7.42 3.71 0.64
CA VAL A 26 -6.30 2.82 0.35
C VAL A 26 -6.29 1.63 1.31
N LYS A 27 -5.67 0.52 0.91
CA LYS A 27 -5.54 -0.68 1.75
C LYS A 27 -4.10 -1.22 1.69
N ARG A 28 -3.63 -1.74 2.82
CA ARG A 28 -2.35 -2.45 2.94
C ARG A 28 -2.51 -3.91 2.50
N TYR A 29 -1.50 -4.41 1.82
CA TYR A 29 -1.38 -5.79 1.34
C TYR A 29 0.05 -6.27 1.54
N THR A 30 0.23 -7.58 1.58
CA THR A 30 1.55 -8.23 1.60
C THR A 30 1.78 -8.90 0.26
N SER A 31 2.93 -8.65 -0.35
CA SER A 31 3.27 -9.22 -1.65
C SER A 31 3.62 -10.71 -1.53
N SER A 32 3.09 -11.49 -2.47
CA SER A 32 3.33 -12.93 -2.62
C SER A 32 4.23 -13.27 -3.81
N THR A 33 4.69 -12.27 -4.57
CA THR A 33 5.64 -12.48 -5.68
C THR A 33 6.99 -12.94 -5.14
N GLU A 34 7.69 -13.84 -5.83
CA GLU A 34 8.97 -14.38 -5.36
C GLU A 34 10.01 -13.30 -5.06
N GLU A 35 10.16 -12.31 -5.95
CA GLU A 35 11.13 -11.22 -5.82
C GLU A 35 10.86 -10.30 -4.62
N ASN A 36 9.59 -10.05 -4.30
CA ASN A 36 9.16 -9.10 -3.27
C ASN A 36 8.37 -9.80 -2.15
N LYS A 37 8.64 -11.09 -1.92
CA LYS A 37 7.86 -11.90 -0.98
C LYS A 37 7.91 -11.28 0.41
N ASP A 38 6.78 -11.25 1.10
CA ASP A 38 6.64 -10.70 2.46
C ASP A 38 6.89 -9.18 2.55
N ARG A 39 6.97 -8.47 1.42
CA ARG A 39 7.04 -7.00 1.40
C ARG A 39 5.64 -6.41 1.35
N ASP A 40 5.36 -5.48 2.25
CA ASP A 40 4.06 -4.80 2.29
C ASP A 40 4.00 -3.60 1.34
N PHE A 41 2.82 -3.40 0.78
CA PHE A 41 2.49 -2.28 -0.09
C PHE A 41 1.09 -1.76 0.21
N VAL A 42 0.82 -0.52 -0.19
CA VAL A 42 -0.47 0.15 -0.06
C VAL A 42 -0.97 0.50 -1.46
N LYS A 43 -2.24 0.24 -1.75
CA LYS A 43 -2.87 0.66 -3.01
C LYS A 43 -4.32 1.06 -2.85
N CYS A 44 -4.83 1.83 -3.81
CA CYS A 44 -6.27 2.09 -3.91
C CYS A 44 -7.04 0.78 -4.09
N ILE A 45 -8.21 0.67 -3.48
CA ILE A 45 -9.09 -0.50 -3.66
C ILE A 45 -9.56 -0.67 -5.11
N ASN A 46 -9.54 0.39 -5.92
CA ASN A 46 -9.89 0.37 -7.35
C ASN A 46 -8.65 0.24 -8.25
N HIS A 47 -7.52 -0.19 -7.72
CA HIS A 47 -6.30 -0.36 -8.51
C HIS A 47 -6.42 -1.52 -9.50
N GLY A 48 -6.09 -1.25 -10.77
CA GLY A 48 -6.03 -2.26 -11.82
C GLY A 48 -6.16 -1.67 -13.23
N PRO A 49 -5.94 -2.48 -14.28
CA PRO A 49 -5.85 -2.03 -15.68
C PRO A 49 -7.21 -1.73 -16.33
N LYS A 50 -8.29 -1.65 -15.56
CA LYS A 50 -9.64 -1.40 -16.09
C LYS A 50 -9.78 0.06 -16.49
N PHE A 51 -10.70 0.36 -17.42
CA PHE A 51 -11.15 1.72 -17.64
C PHE A 51 -11.61 2.32 -16.29
N GLU A 52 -11.07 3.48 -15.90
CA GLU A 52 -11.21 4.12 -14.58
C GLU A 52 -10.45 3.48 -13.39
N GLY A 53 -9.52 2.57 -13.65
CA GLY A 53 -8.57 2.07 -12.65
C GLY A 53 -7.76 3.18 -12.00
N CYS A 54 -7.37 2.99 -10.74
CA CYS A 54 -6.58 3.97 -10.00
C CYS A 54 -5.14 3.51 -9.79
N ASP A 55 -4.18 4.33 -10.23
CA ASP A 55 -2.75 3.98 -10.16
C ASP A 55 -2.09 4.25 -8.80
N PHE A 56 -2.87 4.72 -7.80
CA PHE A 56 -2.33 4.92 -6.46
C PHE A 56 -1.81 3.60 -5.89
N TRP A 57 -0.49 3.54 -5.73
CA TRP A 57 0.25 2.39 -5.24
C TRP A 57 1.60 2.86 -4.70
N TYR A 58 2.02 2.33 -3.56
CA TYR A 58 3.33 2.58 -2.94
C TYR A 58 3.78 1.35 -2.16
N TRP A 59 5.09 1.10 -2.06
CA TRP A 59 5.61 0.24 -1.01
C TRP A 59 5.33 0.86 0.38
N ILE A 60 5.26 0.04 1.43
CA ILE A 60 4.88 0.53 2.76
C ILE A 60 5.86 1.59 3.30
N ASP A 61 7.15 1.46 2.97
CA ASP A 61 8.20 2.40 3.34
C ASP A 61 8.09 3.74 2.59
N GLU A 62 7.72 3.70 1.32
CA GLU A 62 7.43 4.90 0.51
C GLU A 62 6.14 5.58 0.97
N TYR A 63 5.12 4.79 1.29
CA TYR A 63 3.85 5.27 1.80
C TYR A 63 4.00 5.99 3.14
N ALA A 64 4.89 5.50 4.02
CA ALA A 64 5.19 6.17 5.28
C ALA A 64 5.68 7.61 5.07
N ASN A 65 6.55 7.83 4.08
CA ASN A 65 7.05 9.16 3.72
C ASN A 65 5.99 10.02 3.01
N PHE A 66 5.06 9.40 2.29
CA PHE A 66 3.97 10.09 1.61
C PHE A 66 2.87 10.56 2.58
N ALA A 67 2.59 9.76 3.61
CA ALA A 67 1.46 9.96 4.52
C ALA A 67 1.82 10.66 5.85
N THR A 68 3.08 11.08 6.02
CA THR A 68 3.57 11.89 7.14
C THR A 68 3.59 13.37 6.78
#